data_AF-A0A182FN43-F1
#
_entry.id   AF-A0A182FN43-F1
#
_cell.length_a   1.000
_cell.length_b   1.000
_cell.length_c   1.000
_cell.angle_alpha   90.00
_cell.angle_beta   90.00
_cell.angle_gamma   90.00
#
_symmetry.space_group_name_H-M   'P 1'
#
loop_
_entity.id
_entity.type
_entity.pdbx_description
1 polymer ?
#
loop_
_entity_poly.entity_id
_entity_poly.type
_entity_poly.pdbx_seq_one_letter_code
_entity_poly.pdbx_strand_id
1 'polypeptide(L)'
;MTDRSEKVLAFLDEGASFTLIEKPLADRLGLEGVKESLTLKWTADVSREETQDSQCMDSWVSTVGDSEKILLQSVRTVGNSYYFPGRNWLFPSRATKVGQNCKLGLIISMLSRREEVKVGGMNEPVAIRCKLGWTIYGPTNTHERREEYLSHHEAKNI
;
A
#
# COMPACT_ATOMS: atom_id res chain seq x y z
N MET A 1 -4.71 16.14 22.82
CA MET A 1 -4.79 15.11 21.75
C MET A 1 -3.44 14.42 21.69
N THR A 2 -3.36 13.14 22.05
CA THR A 2 -2.12 12.34 21.94
C THR A 2 -1.98 11.87 20.51
N ASP A 3 -0.84 12.17 19.87
CA ASP A 3 -0.47 11.64 18.55
C ASP A 3 -0.38 10.10 18.64
N ARG A 4 -1.32 9.38 18.04
CA ARG A 4 -1.35 7.90 18.03
C ARG A 4 -0.61 7.42 16.79
N SER A 5 0.25 6.42 16.97
CA SER A 5 0.97 5.78 15.86
C SER A 5 0.92 4.25 15.99
N GLU A 6 0.83 3.56 14.86
CA GLU A 6 0.88 2.11 14.76
C GLU A 6 1.85 1.69 13.64
N LYS A 7 2.60 0.61 13.85
CA LYS A 7 3.42 -0.01 12.80
C LYS A 7 2.53 -0.94 11.96
N VAL A 8 2.50 -0.70 10.66
CA VAL A 8 1.66 -1.43 9.71
C VAL A 8 2.44 -1.82 8.48
N LEU A 9 1.93 -2.78 7.72
CA LEU A 9 2.44 -3.12 6.39
C LEU A 9 1.67 -2.31 5.35
N ALA A 10 2.39 -1.57 4.50
CA ALA A 10 1.84 -0.84 3.38
C ALA A 10 2.09 -1.61 2.06
N PHE A 11 1.15 -1.49 1.13
CA PHE A 11 1.30 -1.99 -0.24
C PHE A 11 1.46 -0.80 -1.18
N LEU A 12 2.59 -0.71 -1.87
CA LEU A 12 2.85 0.42 -2.76
C LEU A 12 2.32 0.09 -4.16
N ASP A 13 1.10 0.53 -4.44
CA ASP A 13 0.42 0.30 -5.72
C ASP A 13 0.34 1.60 -6.53
N GLU A 14 1.15 1.70 -7.59
CA GLU A 14 1.08 2.83 -8.52
C GLU A 14 -0.19 2.79 -9.41
N GLY A 15 -0.87 1.65 -9.48
CA GLY A 15 -2.14 1.49 -10.21
C GLY A 15 -3.35 2.01 -9.45
N ALA A 16 -3.19 2.40 -8.18
CA ALA A 16 -4.29 2.88 -7.36
C ALA A 16 -4.55 4.38 -7.55
N SER A 17 -5.83 4.75 -7.68
CA SER A 17 -6.24 6.16 -7.81
C SER A 17 -6.26 6.92 -6.48
N PHE A 18 -6.35 6.21 -5.36
CA PHE A 18 -6.46 6.80 -4.02
C PHE A 18 -5.54 6.09 -3.04
N THR A 19 -5.13 6.82 -2.01
CA THR A 19 -4.57 6.16 -0.84
C THR A 19 -5.69 5.57 -0.01
N LEU A 20 -5.58 4.30 0.39
CA LEU A 20 -6.61 3.60 1.17
C LEU A 20 -6.08 3.20 2.53
N ILE A 21 -6.94 3.18 3.54
CA ILE A 21 -6.64 2.68 4.89
C ILE A 21 -7.81 1.82 5.38
N GLU A 22 -7.53 0.71 6.06
CA GLU A 22 -8.61 -0.08 6.66
C GLU A 22 -9.31 0.70 7.79
N LYS A 23 -10.64 0.68 7.79
CA LYS A 23 -11.45 1.41 8.76
C LYS A 23 -11.08 1.08 10.22
N PRO A 24 -10.86 -0.18 10.64
CA PRO A 24 -10.43 -0.46 12.01
C PRO A 24 -9.03 0.08 12.36
N LEU A 25 -8.14 0.29 11.38
CA LEU A 25 -6.86 0.94 11.63
C LEU A 25 -7.06 2.44 11.84
N ALA A 26 -7.85 3.09 10.98
CA ALA A 26 -8.21 4.49 11.15
C ALA A 26 -8.85 4.76 12.52
N ASP A 27 -9.77 3.89 12.95
CA ASP A 27 -10.44 4.01 14.25
C ASP A 27 -9.48 3.87 15.43
N ARG A 28 -8.52 2.93 15.38
CA ARG A 28 -7.51 2.77 16.43
C ARG A 28 -6.58 3.98 16.53
N LEU A 29 -6.18 4.51 15.37
CA LEU A 29 -5.40 5.74 15.28
C LEU A 29 -6.20 6.99 15.68
N GLY A 30 -7.53 6.89 15.80
CA GLY A 30 -8.41 8.03 16.08
C GLY A 30 -8.43 9.03 14.93
N LEU A 31 -8.27 8.55 13.69
CA LEU A 31 -8.40 9.38 12.49
C LEU A 31 -9.87 9.67 12.26
N GLU A 32 -10.19 10.95 12.13
CA GLU A 32 -11.53 11.43 11.79
C GLU A 32 -11.47 12.21 10.49
N GLY A 33 -12.43 11.93 9.62
CA GLY A 33 -12.51 12.49 8.28
C GLY A 33 -13.94 12.75 7.84
N VAL A 34 -14.07 13.41 6.70
CA VAL A 34 -15.37 13.71 6.08
C VAL A 34 -15.96 12.42 5.54
N LYS A 35 -17.18 12.06 5.94
CA LYS A 35 -17.87 10.89 5.37
C LYS A 35 -18.15 11.13 3.89
N GLU A 36 -17.70 10.22 3.05
CA GLU A 36 -17.84 10.29 1.60
C GLU A 36 -17.95 8.90 1.01
N SER A 37 -18.95 8.66 0.16
CA SER A 37 -19.09 7.40 -0.57
C SER A 37 -17.87 7.13 -1.45
N LEU A 38 -17.43 5.87 -1.50
CA LEU A 38 -16.33 5.43 -2.35
C LEU A 38 -16.75 4.21 -3.16
N THR A 39 -16.50 4.23 -4.47
CA THR A 39 -16.65 3.05 -5.34
C THR A 39 -15.26 2.50 -5.64
N LEU A 40 -14.99 1.29 -5.17
CA LEU A 40 -13.82 0.51 -5.54
C LEU A 40 -14.11 -0.24 -6.83
N LYS A 41 -13.19 -0.17 -7.80
CA LYS A 41 -13.27 -0.92 -9.06
C LYS A 41 -11.95 -1.64 -9.29
N TRP A 42 -12.04 -2.89 -9.72
CA TRP A 42 -10.90 -3.73 -10.08
C TRP A 42 -11.04 -4.17 -11.55
N THR A 43 -10.10 -4.99 -12.00
CA THR A 43 -10.19 -5.67 -13.29
C THR A 43 -11.37 -6.64 -13.32
N ALA A 44 -11.72 -7.12 -14.53
CA ALA A 44 -12.84 -8.02 -14.76
C ALA A 44 -14.22 -7.45 -14.32
N ASP A 45 -14.38 -6.13 -14.41
CA ASP A 45 -15.63 -5.40 -14.09
C ASP A 45 -16.14 -5.65 -12.66
N VAL A 46 -15.24 -6.02 -11.75
CA VAL A 46 -15.57 -6.20 -10.34
C VAL A 46 -15.57 -4.84 -9.66
N SER A 47 -16.63 -4.54 -8.92
CA SER A 47 -16.74 -3.30 -8.17
C SER A 47 -17.42 -3.52 -6.82
N ARG A 48 -17.16 -2.59 -5.89
CA ARG A 48 -17.75 -2.55 -4.55
C ARG A 48 -18.00 -1.11 -4.14
N GLU A 49 -19.13 -0.87 -3.49
CA GLU A 49 -19.44 0.45 -2.93
C GLU A 49 -19.24 0.46 -1.41
N GLU A 50 -18.60 1.52 -0.92
CA GLU A 50 -18.39 1.84 0.49
C GLU A 50 -19.18 3.12 0.79
N THR A 51 -20.48 3.00 1.08
CA THR A 51 -21.40 4.15 1.18
C THR A 51 -21.61 4.67 2.60
N GLN A 52 -21.45 3.82 3.62
CA GLN A 52 -21.81 4.17 5.00
C GLN A 52 -20.61 4.59 5.87
N ASP A 53 -19.47 3.93 5.67
CA ASP A 53 -18.33 3.99 6.59
C ASP A 53 -17.04 4.53 5.95
N SER A 54 -17.09 4.88 4.66
CA SER A 54 -15.98 5.54 3.97
C SER A 54 -15.86 7.00 4.42
N GLN A 55 -14.63 7.39 4.76
CA GLN A 55 -14.23 8.72 5.16
C GLN A 55 -13.03 9.16 4.33
N CYS A 56 -12.93 10.46 4.09
CA CYS A 56 -11.80 11.15 3.50
C CYS A 56 -11.05 11.89 4.60
N MET A 57 -9.75 11.64 4.75
CA MET A 57 -8.92 12.34 5.73
C MET A 57 -7.48 12.46 5.25
N ASP A 58 -6.75 13.39 5.86
CA ASP A 58 -5.32 13.47 5.72
C ASP A 58 -4.65 12.67 6.85
N SER A 59 -3.52 12.03 6.57
CA SER A 59 -2.79 11.22 7.54
C SER A 59 -1.28 11.33 7.35
N TRP A 60 -0.53 11.32 8.45
CA TRP A 60 0.93 11.33 8.41
C TRP A 60 1.47 9.90 8.47
N VAL A 61 2.45 9.61 7.62
CA VAL A 61 3.16 8.32 7.61
C VAL A 61 4.67 8.53 7.66
N SER A 62 5.39 7.51 8.11
CA SER A 62 6.86 7.46 8.08
C SER A 62 7.30 6.02 7.90
N THR A 63 8.48 5.82 7.33
CA THR A 63 9.14 4.51 7.35
C THR A 63 9.59 4.19 8.77
N VAL A 64 9.55 2.91 9.14
CA VAL A 64 9.97 2.49 10.50
C VAL A 64 11.43 2.87 10.72
N GLY A 65 11.68 3.66 11.76
CA GLY A 65 13.04 4.13 12.11
C GLY A 65 13.43 5.47 11.47
N ASP A 66 12.59 6.03 10.59
CA ASP A 66 12.79 7.38 10.05
C ASP A 66 12.04 8.42 10.92
N SER A 67 12.58 9.63 10.96
CA SER A 67 11.97 10.80 11.60
C SER A 67 11.17 11.67 10.62
N GLU A 68 11.43 11.53 9.31
CA GLU A 68 10.69 12.25 8.28
C GLU A 68 9.25 11.71 8.19
N LYS A 69 8.27 12.59 8.42
CA LYS A 69 6.86 12.30 8.21
C LYS A 69 6.41 12.85 6.86
N ILE A 70 5.63 12.07 6.13
CA ILE A 70 5.03 12.42 4.84
C ILE A 70 3.53 12.56 5.04
N LEU A 71 2.96 13.65 4.56
CA LEU A 71 1.51 13.85 4.56
C LEU A 71 0.91 13.08 3.38
N LEU A 72 0.05 12.12 3.68
CA LEU A 72 -0.86 11.50 2.72
C LEU A 72 -2.16 12.30 2.74
N GLN A 73 -2.50 12.90 1.61
CA GLN A 73 -3.72 13.67 1.46
C GLN A 73 -4.84 12.80 0.91
N SER A 74 -6.09 13.11 1.27
CA SER A 74 -7.29 12.45 0.73
C SER A 74 -7.23 10.92 0.85
N VAL A 75 -6.68 10.41 1.96
CA VAL A 75 -6.74 9.01 2.33
C VAL A 75 -8.21 8.61 2.45
N ARG A 76 -8.56 7.41 2.02
CA ARG A 76 -9.92 6.89 2.07
C ARG A 76 -10.02 5.68 3.00
N THR A 77 -11.00 5.65 3.89
CA THR A 77 -11.26 4.44 4.66
C THR A 77 -12.00 3.42 3.80
N VAL A 78 -11.63 2.16 3.92
CA VAL A 78 -12.36 1.02 3.34
C VAL A 78 -12.75 0.05 4.44
N GLY A 79 -13.87 -0.66 4.28
CA GLY A 79 -14.24 -1.75 5.17
C GLY A 79 -13.20 -2.87 5.23
N ASN A 80 -13.45 -3.86 6.09
CA ASN A 80 -12.58 -5.01 6.23
C ASN A 80 -12.46 -5.79 4.92
N SER A 81 -11.23 -6.23 4.60
CA SER A 81 -10.89 -6.97 3.38
C SER A 81 -10.94 -6.10 2.13
N TYR A 82 -9.89 -5.32 1.88
CA TYR A 82 -9.59 -4.80 0.53
C TYR A 82 -9.39 -5.94 -0.50
N TYR A 83 -9.22 -7.19 -0.04
CA TYR A 83 -9.07 -8.34 -0.91
C TYR A 83 -10.30 -8.53 -1.80
N PHE A 84 -9.99 -8.70 -3.09
CA PHE A 84 -10.91 -9.04 -4.15
C PHE A 84 -11.90 -10.11 -3.67
N PRO A 85 -13.23 -9.88 -3.78
CA PRO A 85 -14.22 -10.84 -3.33
C PRO A 85 -14.07 -12.14 -4.16
N GLY A 86 -13.60 -13.20 -3.51
CA GLY A 86 -13.61 -14.55 -4.06
C GLY A 86 -12.26 -15.20 -4.40
N ARG A 87 -11.10 -14.54 -4.28
CA ARG A 87 -9.78 -15.19 -4.42
C ARG A 87 -8.69 -14.54 -3.56
N ASN A 88 -7.88 -15.35 -2.88
CA ASN A 88 -6.70 -14.96 -2.07
C ASN A 88 -5.52 -14.38 -2.90
N TRP A 89 -5.77 -13.75 -4.06
CA TRP A 89 -4.74 -13.60 -5.11
C TRP A 89 -3.86 -12.35 -5.02
N LEU A 90 -3.80 -11.61 -3.92
CA LEU A 90 -3.00 -10.37 -3.91
C LEU A 90 -1.99 -10.24 -2.78
N PHE A 91 -1.80 -11.30 -2.00
CA PHE A 91 -0.47 -11.53 -1.47
C PHE A 91 0.24 -12.47 -2.42
N PRO A 92 1.28 -12.05 -3.16
CA PRO A 92 2.29 -13.03 -3.52
C PRO A 92 2.64 -13.77 -2.23
N SER A 93 2.73 -15.09 -2.30
CA SER A 93 3.02 -16.02 -1.18
C SER A 93 4.32 -15.69 -0.41
N ARG A 94 4.99 -14.61 -0.79
CA ARG A 94 6.23 -14.03 -0.27
C ARG A 94 6.13 -12.52 -0.01
N ALA A 95 4.96 -12.00 0.37
CA ALA A 95 4.94 -10.79 1.20
C ALA A 95 5.58 -11.16 2.53
N THR A 96 6.92 -11.17 2.55
CA THR A 96 7.71 -11.43 3.74
C THR A 96 7.16 -10.52 4.82
N LYS A 97 6.73 -11.08 5.96
CA LYS A 97 6.52 -10.32 7.19
C LYS A 97 7.87 -9.66 7.53
N VAL A 98 8.15 -8.50 6.96
CA VAL A 98 9.26 -7.66 7.38
C VAL A 98 8.72 -6.88 8.57
N GLY A 99 8.76 -7.54 9.74
CA GLY A 99 8.28 -7.00 11.00
C GLY A 99 7.51 -8.04 11.81
N GLN A 100 8.18 -8.67 12.78
CA GLN A 100 7.47 -9.24 13.93
C GLN A 100 6.64 -8.11 14.57
N ASN A 101 5.34 -8.34 14.76
CA ASN A 101 4.36 -7.45 15.42
C ASN A 101 3.69 -6.33 14.59
N CYS A 102 3.69 -6.37 13.25
CA CYS A 102 2.84 -5.47 12.47
C CYS A 102 1.40 -6.01 12.38
N LYS A 103 0.39 -5.20 12.75
CA LYS A 103 -1.00 -5.49 12.39
C LYS A 103 -1.14 -5.25 10.89
N LEU A 104 -1.89 -6.14 10.21
CA LEU A 104 -2.26 -5.89 8.82
C LEU A 104 -3.13 -4.64 8.79
N GLY A 105 -2.75 -3.72 7.92
CA GLY A 105 -3.30 -2.38 7.89
C GLY A 105 -2.89 -1.79 6.56
N LEU A 106 -3.58 -2.22 5.52
CA LEU A 106 -3.22 -1.93 4.15
C LEU A 106 -3.26 -0.42 3.92
N ILE A 107 -2.08 0.17 3.68
CA ILE A 107 -1.98 1.46 3.03
C ILE A 107 -1.65 1.20 1.59
N ILE A 108 -2.63 1.31 0.71
CA ILE A 108 -2.35 1.51 -0.71
C ILE A 108 -2.03 2.96 -0.85
N SER A 109 -0.86 3.32 -1.38
CA SER A 109 -0.55 4.74 -1.58
C SER A 109 -0.09 5.00 -3.00
N MET A 110 -0.83 5.88 -3.66
CA MET A 110 -0.36 6.64 -4.80
C MET A 110 0.64 7.67 -4.28
N LEU A 111 1.87 7.26 -3.98
CA LEU A 111 2.94 8.24 -3.76
C LEU A 111 3.39 8.76 -5.11
N SER A 112 2.59 9.71 -5.61
CA SER A 112 2.66 10.29 -6.96
C SER A 112 3.95 11.05 -7.27
N ARG A 113 4.93 11.06 -6.35
CA ARG A 113 6.24 11.64 -6.60
C ARG A 113 7.29 10.55 -6.70
N ARG A 114 7.38 9.98 -7.91
CA ARG A 114 8.52 9.18 -8.35
C ARG A 114 9.78 10.04 -8.20
N GLU A 115 10.68 9.61 -7.34
CA GLU A 115 11.96 10.32 -7.13
C GLU A 115 13.03 9.79 -8.08
N GLU A 116 12.97 8.50 -8.40
CA GLU A 116 13.97 7.82 -9.22
C GLU A 116 13.36 6.60 -9.91
N VAL A 117 13.79 6.34 -11.15
CA VAL A 117 13.45 5.12 -11.88
C VAL A 117 14.74 4.52 -12.41
N LYS A 118 14.97 3.24 -12.12
CA LYS A 118 16.06 2.44 -12.66
C LYS A 118 15.48 1.34 -13.54
N VAL A 119 15.79 1.39 -14.83
CA VAL A 119 15.33 0.42 -15.81
C VAL A 119 16.48 -0.54 -16.09
N GLY A 120 16.28 -1.83 -15.87
CA GLY A 120 17.24 -2.86 -16.26
C GLY A 120 17.30 -3.06 -17.79
N GLY A 121 18.25 -3.89 -18.23
CA GLY A 121 18.31 -4.39 -19.59
C GLY A 121 17.13 -5.31 -19.97
N MET A 122 17.23 -5.93 -21.15
CA MET A 122 16.22 -6.90 -21.60
C MET A 122 16.12 -8.07 -20.61
N ASN A 123 14.90 -8.35 -20.11
CA ASN A 123 14.62 -9.34 -19.05
C ASN A 123 15.22 -9.02 -17.67
N GLU A 124 15.55 -7.76 -17.39
CA GLU A 124 15.92 -7.31 -16.05
C GLU A 124 14.80 -6.46 -15.43
N PRO A 125 14.76 -6.33 -14.09
CA PRO A 125 13.68 -5.62 -13.43
C PRO A 125 13.75 -4.10 -13.61
N VAL A 126 12.61 -3.45 -13.37
CA VAL A 126 12.46 -1.99 -13.24
C VAL A 126 12.24 -1.66 -11.78
N ALA A 127 13.08 -0.80 -11.20
CA ALA A 127 12.94 -0.31 -9.84
C ALA A 127 12.47 1.15 -9.83
N ILE A 128 11.44 1.45 -9.05
CA ILE A 128 10.89 2.79 -8.87
C ILE A 128 11.03 3.18 -7.40
N ARG A 129 11.67 4.33 -7.14
CA ARG A 129 11.81 4.90 -5.80
C ARG A 129 10.75 5.96 -5.55
N CYS A 130 10.09 5.86 -4.40
CA CYS A 130 9.30 6.93 -3.82
C CYS A 130 9.85 7.25 -2.42
N LYS A 131 9.22 8.22 -1.74
CA LYS A 131 9.64 8.62 -0.39
C LYS A 131 9.57 7.51 0.66
N LEU A 132 8.75 6.48 0.46
CA LEU A 132 8.62 5.34 1.38
C LEU A 132 9.54 4.17 1.08
N GLY A 133 10.22 4.15 -0.08
CA GLY A 133 11.11 3.05 -0.45
C GLY A 133 11.12 2.73 -1.94
N TRP A 134 11.52 1.51 -2.26
CA TRP A 134 11.62 1.00 -3.63
C TRP A 134 10.51 -0.02 -3.92
N THR A 135 9.91 0.10 -5.10
CA THR A 135 9.11 -0.96 -5.71
C THR A 135 9.85 -1.50 -6.92
N ILE A 136 10.02 -2.81 -7.01
CA ILE A 136 10.73 -3.50 -8.09
C ILE A 136 9.71 -4.36 -8.85
N TYR A 137 9.66 -4.18 -10.17
CA TYR A 137 8.81 -4.90 -11.10
C TYR A 137 9.66 -5.74 -12.04
N GLY A 138 9.20 -6.95 -12.36
CA GLY A 138 9.83 -7.81 -13.36
C GLY A 138 10.50 -9.04 -12.74
N PRO A 139 11.26 -9.80 -13.54
CA PRO A 139 11.86 -11.04 -13.10
C PRO A 139 12.91 -10.79 -12.01
N THR A 140 12.91 -11.64 -10.99
CA THR A 140 13.98 -11.68 -9.98
C THR A 140 14.77 -12.96 -10.17
N ASN A 141 16.10 -12.89 -10.09
CA ASN A 141 17.00 -14.06 -10.26
C ASN A 141 16.89 -15.10 -9.12
N THR A 142 15.83 -15.07 -8.31
CA THR A 142 15.59 -16.13 -7.32
C THR A 142 15.26 -17.41 -8.07
N HIS A 143 16.21 -18.34 -8.07
CA HIS A 143 16.16 -19.67 -8.68
C HIS A 143 14.84 -20.40 -8.44
N GLU A 144 13.86 -20.20 -9.30
CA GLU A 144 12.77 -21.14 -9.56
C GLU A 144 12.14 -20.76 -10.90
N ARG A 145 12.25 -21.68 -11.85
CA ARG A 145 11.91 -21.54 -13.27
C ARG A 145 10.40 -21.44 -13.46
N ARG A 146 9.81 -20.30 -13.09
CA ARG A 146 8.48 -19.85 -13.50
C ARG A 146 8.56 -18.36 -13.80
N GLU A 147 7.99 -17.94 -14.92
CA GLU A 147 7.82 -16.52 -15.29
C GLU A 147 6.82 -15.84 -14.33
N GLU A 148 7.16 -15.76 -13.06
CA GLU A 148 6.36 -15.07 -12.05
C GLU A 148 6.84 -13.62 -11.99
N TYR A 149 6.04 -12.74 -12.61
CA TYR A 149 6.17 -11.30 -12.43
C TYR A 149 5.80 -10.99 -10.98
N LEU A 150 6.79 -10.65 -10.16
CA LEU A 150 6.61 -10.29 -8.76
C LEU A 150 6.84 -8.80 -8.59
N SER A 151 5.95 -8.13 -7.87
CA SER A 151 6.22 -6.81 -7.30
C SER A 151 6.92 -7.02 -5.96
N HIS A 152 8.16 -6.58 -5.85
CA HIS A 152 8.93 -6.62 -4.60
C HIS A 152 9.00 -5.20 -4.01
N HIS A 153 8.76 -5.07 -2.71
CA HIS A 153 8.83 -3.78 -2.02
C HIS A 153 9.93 -3.84 -0.95
N GLU A 154 10.86 -2.89 -1.03
CA GLU A 154 11.95 -2.74 -0.07
C GLU A 154 11.83 -1.38 0.61
N ALA A 155 11.81 -1.38 1.94
CA ALA A 155 11.89 -0.15 2.72
C ALA A 155 13.27 0.51 2.51
N LYS A 156 13.33 1.84 2.63
CA LYS A 156 14.59 2.58 2.51
C LYS A 156 15.60 2.08 3.55
N ASN A 157 16.62 1.34 3.10
CA ASN A 157 17.78 1.00 3.92
C ASN A 157 18.69 2.23 4.01
N ILE A 158 19.08 2.59 5.24
CA ILE A 158 20.06 3.66 5.54
C ILE A 158 21.47 3.09 5.39
#